data_AF-B2WNI1-F1
#
_entry.id   AF-B2WNI1-F1
#
_cell.length_a   1.000
_cell.length_b   1.000
_cell.length_c   1.000
_cell.angle_alpha   90.00
_cell.angle_beta   90.00
_cell.angle_gamma   90.00
#
_symmetry.space_group_name_H-M   'P 1'
#
loop_
_entity.id
_entity.type
_entity.pdbx_description
1 polymer ?
#
loop_
_entity_poly.entity_id
_entity_poly.type
_entity_poly.pdbx_seq_one_letter_code
_entity_poly.pdbx_strand_id
1 'polypeptide(L)'
;MTAIEKAIKYLESLKPGEHFVYQKVADQFGCSRSALSRRWRGVSRDKTTSDEMKQALLPQQELELVQYIEELHIRGLPPTREMIQNFGSEICGNPVSMSWVERFLHRNQDRLISRWAPTLDRVRHQADSINKYNLYFDILHQKIEEHKIERRLTFNIDKKGFLISVQNKSKRVFSKPV
;
A
#
# COMPACT_ATOMS: atom_id res chain seq x y z
N MET A 1 -1.77 27.99 -6.45
CA MET A 1 -0.57 28.85 -6.45
C MET A 1 -0.63 29.83 -5.30
N THR A 2 0.31 29.73 -4.36
CA THR A 2 0.44 30.62 -3.20
C THR A 2 0.90 32.04 -3.60
N ALA A 3 0.72 33.03 -2.73
CA ALA A 3 1.19 34.40 -2.97
C ALA A 3 2.70 34.49 -3.23
N ILE A 4 3.49 33.62 -2.56
CA ILE A 4 4.94 33.53 -2.74
C ILE A 4 5.30 32.91 -4.10
N GLU A 5 4.59 31.86 -4.54
CA GLU A 5 4.81 31.25 -5.87
C GLU A 5 4.52 32.24 -7.00
N LYS A 6 3.46 33.05 -6.88
CA LYS A 6 3.15 34.11 -7.86
C LYS A 6 4.26 35.16 -7.92
N ALA A 7 4.80 35.58 -6.77
CA ALA A 7 5.89 36.53 -6.68
C ALA A 7 7.21 35.99 -7.28
N ILE A 8 7.49 34.69 -7.10
CA ILE A 8 8.67 34.05 -7.70
C ILE A 8 8.54 33.99 -9.22
N LYS A 9 7.38 33.57 -9.74
CA LYS A 9 7.13 33.53 -11.18
C LYS A 9 7.27 34.91 -11.84
N TYR A 10 6.89 35.97 -11.12
CA TYR A 10 7.13 37.34 -11.54
C TYR A 10 8.63 37.69 -11.60
N LEU A 11 9.39 37.34 -10.56
CA LEU A 11 10.84 37.56 -10.54
C LEU A 11 11.58 36.77 -11.64
N GLU A 12 11.11 35.55 -11.97
CA GLU A 12 11.63 34.73 -13.08
C GLU A 12 11.34 35.33 -14.47
N SER A 13 10.32 36.18 -14.59
CA SER A 13 9.96 36.85 -15.85
C SER A 13 10.72 38.15 -16.11
N LEU A 14 11.50 38.64 -15.14
CA LEU A 14 12.35 39.82 -15.29
C LEU A 14 13.56 39.52 -16.18
N LYS A 15 14.12 40.55 -16.81
CA LYS A 15 15.31 40.36 -17.65
C LYS A 15 16.53 39.96 -16.78
N PRO A 16 17.43 39.11 -17.28
CA PRO A 16 18.67 38.79 -16.57
C PRO A 16 19.45 40.07 -16.24
N GLY A 17 19.72 40.30 -14.94
CA GLY A 17 20.43 41.49 -14.46
C GLY A 17 19.54 42.69 -14.12
N GLU A 18 18.23 42.59 -14.24
CA GLU A 18 17.30 43.65 -13.85
C GLU A 18 17.26 43.81 -12.32
N HIS A 19 17.52 45.03 -11.83
CA HIS A 19 17.49 45.32 -10.41
C HIS A 19 16.05 45.37 -9.89
N PHE A 20 15.72 44.49 -8.95
CA PHE A 20 14.44 44.50 -8.25
C PHE A 20 14.64 44.66 -6.75
N VAL A 21 13.61 45.18 -6.08
CA VAL A 21 13.56 45.34 -4.63
C VAL A 21 12.54 44.36 -4.07
N TYR A 22 12.98 43.44 -3.21
CA TYR A 22 12.10 42.42 -2.61
C TYR A 22 10.86 43.00 -1.93
N GLN A 23 10.96 44.19 -1.35
CA GLN A 23 9.84 44.87 -0.69
C GLN A 23 8.71 45.20 -1.68
N LYS A 24 9.05 45.80 -2.83
CA LYS A 24 8.06 46.18 -3.86
C LYS A 24 7.30 44.96 -4.40
N VAL A 25 8.02 43.88 -4.62
CA VAL A 25 7.44 42.62 -5.10
C VAL A 25 6.59 41.96 -4.00
N ALA A 26 7.07 41.97 -2.76
CA ALA A 26 6.32 41.46 -1.62
C ALA A 26 4.98 42.20 -1.43
N ASP A 27 5.00 43.52 -1.53
CA ASP A 27 3.81 44.37 -1.41
C ASP A 27 2.83 44.14 -2.58
N GLN A 28 3.34 44.02 -3.81
CA GLN A 28 2.53 43.74 -5.01
C GLN A 28 1.76 42.42 -4.92
N PHE A 29 2.38 41.39 -4.34
CA PHE A 29 1.78 40.05 -4.26
C PHE A 29 1.20 39.72 -2.87
N GLY A 30 1.24 40.67 -1.92
CA GLY A 30 0.73 40.48 -0.56
C GLY A 30 1.43 39.35 0.19
N CYS A 31 2.75 39.22 0.04
CA CYS A 31 3.53 38.19 0.75
C CYS A 31 4.61 38.81 1.64
N SER A 32 5.17 38.03 2.56
CA SER A 32 6.25 38.52 3.43
C SER A 32 7.56 38.67 2.65
N ARG A 33 8.16 39.86 2.70
CA ARG A 33 9.47 40.17 2.09
C ARG A 33 10.58 39.21 2.52
N SER A 34 10.60 38.82 3.80
CA SER A 34 11.61 37.88 4.32
C SER A 34 11.38 36.46 3.79
N ALA A 35 10.13 36.03 3.64
CA ALA A 35 9.77 34.74 3.06
C ALA A 35 10.11 34.68 1.57
N LEU A 36 9.77 35.72 0.80
CA LEU A 36 10.12 35.84 -0.61
C LEU A 36 11.64 35.80 -0.83
N SER A 37 12.40 36.58 -0.06
CA SER A 37 13.86 36.64 -0.17
C SER A 37 14.55 35.32 0.19
N ARG A 38 14.06 34.61 1.21
CA ARG A 38 14.58 33.28 1.58
C ARG A 38 14.29 32.25 0.51
N ARG A 39 13.09 32.30 -0.09
CA ARG A 39 12.67 31.37 -1.15
C ARG A 39 13.42 31.62 -2.46
N TRP A 40 13.59 32.88 -2.85
CA TRP A 40 14.37 33.27 -4.05
C TRP A 40 15.85 32.88 -3.97
N ARG A 41 16.46 33.01 -2.78
CA ARG A 41 17.86 32.60 -2.56
C ARG A 41 18.04 31.10 -2.33
N GLY A 42 17.00 30.29 -2.47
CA GLY A 42 17.03 28.86 -2.21
C GLY A 42 17.28 28.46 -0.75
N VAL A 43 17.21 29.41 0.20
CA VAL A 43 17.41 29.17 1.64
C VAL A 43 16.22 28.42 2.24
N SER A 44 15.01 28.71 1.76
CA SER A 44 13.81 27.95 2.12
C SER A 44 13.47 26.97 1.01
N ARG A 45 13.44 25.66 1.34
CA ARG A 45 12.97 24.61 0.44
C ARG A 45 11.47 24.70 0.22
N ASP A 46 10.98 24.03 -0.83
CA ASP A 46 9.55 23.86 -1.00
C ASP A 46 8.93 23.12 0.19
N LYS A 47 7.71 23.48 0.58
CA LYS A 47 6.99 22.78 1.67
C LYS A 47 6.76 21.32 1.26
N THR A 48 6.35 21.09 0.03
CA THR A 48 6.18 19.77 -0.58
C THR A 48 7.46 18.95 -0.50
N THR A 49 8.58 19.48 -1.01
CA THR A 49 9.88 18.79 -0.95
C THR A 49 10.37 18.59 0.49
N SER A 50 10.10 19.54 1.38
CA SER A 50 10.47 19.41 2.80
C SER A 50 9.65 18.36 3.53
N ASP A 51 8.39 18.15 3.15
CA ASP A 51 7.51 17.17 3.78
C ASP A 51 7.75 15.77 3.21
N GLU A 52 8.11 15.64 1.92
CA GLU A 52 8.64 14.41 1.31
C GLU A 52 9.91 13.94 2.01
N MET A 53 10.86 14.85 2.30
CA MET A 53 12.11 14.53 3.00
C MET A 53 11.95 14.18 4.48
N LYS A 54 10.80 14.48 5.10
CA LYS A 54 10.52 14.11 6.50
C LYS A 54 9.89 12.73 6.64
N GLN A 55 9.48 12.11 5.53
CA GLN A 55 8.90 10.78 5.59
C GLN A 55 9.98 9.74 5.92
N ALA A 56 9.60 8.74 6.69
CA ALA A 56 10.52 7.65 7.06
C ALA A 56 10.94 6.82 5.84
N LEU A 57 10.06 6.73 4.83
CA LEU A 57 10.33 6.09 3.54
C LEU A 57 10.45 7.16 2.46
N LEU A 58 11.39 6.95 1.53
CA LEU A 58 11.42 7.67 0.27
C LEU A 58 10.18 7.33 -0.56
N PRO A 59 9.68 8.23 -1.42
CA PRO A 59 8.49 7.97 -2.25
C PRO A 59 8.58 6.67 -3.05
N GLN A 60 9.78 6.34 -3.55
CA GLN A 60 9.98 5.09 -4.29
C GLN A 60 9.93 3.85 -3.39
N GLN A 61 10.47 3.90 -2.18
CA GLN A 61 10.37 2.80 -1.22
C GLN A 61 8.92 2.59 -0.77
N GLU A 62 8.18 3.67 -0.59
CA GLU A 62 6.75 3.60 -0.27
C GLU A 62 5.97 2.93 -1.40
N LEU A 63 6.28 3.27 -2.66
CA LEU A 63 5.66 2.65 -3.83
C LEU A 63 5.93 1.14 -3.92
N GLU A 64 7.18 0.72 -3.72
CA GLU A 64 7.59 -0.69 -3.70
C GLU A 64 6.86 -1.45 -2.58
N LEU A 65 6.75 -0.87 -1.39
CA LEU A 65 6.00 -1.48 -0.29
C LEU A 65 4.52 -1.67 -0.64
N VAL A 66 3.89 -0.71 -1.32
CA VAL A 66 2.51 -0.85 -1.78
C VAL A 66 2.39 -1.99 -2.80
N GLN A 67 3.28 -2.07 -3.78
CA GLN A 67 3.29 -3.15 -4.78
C GLN A 67 3.48 -4.52 -4.13
N TYR A 68 4.36 -4.62 -3.13
CA TYR A 68 4.56 -5.84 -2.38
C TYR A 68 3.30 -6.26 -1.59
N ILE A 69 2.57 -5.31 -0.99
CA ILE A 69 1.29 -5.59 -0.32
C ILE A 69 0.23 -6.07 -1.32
N GLU A 70 0.18 -5.49 -2.52
CA GLU A 70 -0.72 -5.93 -3.59
C GLU A 70 -0.40 -7.36 -4.03
N GLU A 71 0.88 -7.71 -4.18
CA GLU A 71 1.32 -9.06 -4.50
C GLU A 71 0.93 -10.08 -3.40
N LEU A 72 1.16 -9.72 -2.13
CA LEU A 72 0.74 -10.54 -0.99
C LEU A 72 -0.78 -10.77 -0.99
N HIS A 73 -1.56 -9.74 -1.32
CA HIS A 73 -3.00 -9.87 -1.47
C HIS A 73 -3.38 -10.87 -2.56
N ILE A 74 -2.79 -10.76 -3.76
CA ILE A 74 -3.01 -11.67 -4.89
C ILE A 74 -2.66 -13.12 -4.52
N ARG A 75 -1.59 -13.32 -3.74
CA ARG A 75 -1.18 -14.64 -3.22
C ARG A 75 -2.08 -15.19 -2.12
N GLY A 76 -3.14 -14.47 -1.72
CA GLY A 76 -4.05 -14.88 -0.65
C GLY A 76 -3.45 -14.72 0.76
N LEU A 77 -2.39 -13.91 0.91
CA LEU A 77 -1.67 -13.67 2.16
C LEU A 77 -1.70 -12.17 2.55
N PRO A 78 -2.87 -11.52 2.58
CA PRO A 78 -2.94 -10.10 2.88
C PRO A 78 -2.34 -9.80 4.28
N PRO A 79 -1.42 -8.84 4.39
CA PRO A 79 -0.67 -8.60 5.63
C PRO A 79 -1.54 -7.96 6.72
N THR A 80 -1.14 -8.14 7.98
CA THR A 80 -1.66 -7.33 9.10
C THR A 80 -0.96 -5.97 9.15
N ARG A 81 -1.45 -5.07 10.02
CA ARG A 81 -0.79 -3.79 10.28
C ARG A 81 0.58 -3.97 10.95
N GLU A 82 0.73 -4.97 11.80
CA GLU A 82 1.98 -5.35 12.46
C GLU A 82 3.00 -5.86 11.43
N MET A 83 2.56 -6.64 10.44
CA MET A 83 3.44 -7.05 9.34
C MET A 83 3.93 -5.84 8.54
N ILE A 84 3.03 -4.89 8.22
CA ILE A 84 3.40 -3.65 7.52
C ILE A 84 4.36 -2.79 8.36
N GLN A 85 4.18 -2.75 9.69
CA GLN A 85 5.13 -2.11 10.60
C GLN A 85 6.50 -2.76 10.53
N ASN A 86 6.57 -4.09 10.51
CA ASN A 86 7.84 -4.81 10.39
C ASN A 86 8.51 -4.52 9.04
N PHE A 87 7.75 -4.54 7.94
CA PHE A 87 8.29 -4.20 6.62
C PHE A 87 8.83 -2.76 6.59
N GLY A 88 8.05 -1.80 7.12
CA GLY A 88 8.49 -0.41 7.21
C GLY A 88 9.75 -0.25 8.07
N SER A 89 9.82 -0.96 9.20
CA SER A 89 10.98 -0.91 10.11
C SER A 89 12.24 -1.47 9.44
N GLU A 90 12.11 -2.57 8.71
CA GLU A 90 13.21 -3.20 7.97
C GLU A 90 13.73 -2.26 6.87
N ILE A 91 12.84 -1.65 6.08
CA ILE A 91 13.22 -0.74 5.00
C ILE A 91 13.88 0.54 5.55
N CYS A 92 13.40 1.05 6.69
CA CYS A 92 13.93 2.26 7.33
C CYS A 92 15.22 1.98 8.15
N GLY A 93 15.56 0.72 8.41
CA GLY A 93 16.62 0.32 9.33
C GLY A 93 16.39 0.71 10.79
N ASN A 94 15.18 1.16 11.15
CA ASN A 94 14.80 1.60 12.49
C ASN A 94 13.34 1.28 12.79
N PRO A 95 12.96 1.03 14.05
CA PRO A 95 11.57 0.74 14.40
C PRO A 95 10.60 1.88 14.02
N VAL A 96 9.59 1.57 13.22
CA VAL A 96 8.48 2.50 12.94
C VAL A 96 7.29 2.22 13.86
N SER A 97 6.46 3.24 14.13
CA SER A 97 5.31 3.10 15.03
C SER A 97 4.03 2.67 14.31
N MET A 98 3.02 2.22 15.06
CA MET A 98 1.69 1.94 14.50
C MET A 98 1.00 3.18 13.91
N SER A 99 1.30 4.38 14.43
CA SER A 99 0.83 5.64 13.85
C SER A 99 1.47 5.91 12.49
N TRP A 100 2.70 5.44 12.25
CA TRP A 100 3.30 5.49 10.91
C TRP A 100 2.50 4.62 9.93
N VAL A 101 2.09 3.42 10.33
CA VAL A 101 1.25 2.52 9.51
C VAL A 101 -0.09 3.19 9.17
N GLU A 102 -0.72 3.89 10.12
CA GLU A 102 -1.97 4.62 9.85
C GLU A 102 -1.79 5.71 8.79
N ARG A 103 -0.72 6.49 8.92
CA ARG A 103 -0.40 7.53 7.94
C ARG A 103 -0.06 6.96 6.57
N PHE A 104 0.69 5.86 6.51
CA PHE A 104 0.99 5.13 5.28
C PHE A 104 -0.30 4.65 4.59
N LEU A 105 -1.21 4.01 5.34
CA LEU A 105 -2.49 3.56 4.79
C LEU A 105 -3.39 4.71 4.35
N HIS A 106 -3.37 5.84 5.07
CA HIS A 106 -4.13 7.03 4.69
C HIS A 106 -3.58 7.66 3.40
N ARG A 107 -2.26 7.72 3.23
CA ARG A 107 -1.63 8.23 1.99
C ARG A 107 -1.97 7.37 0.78
N ASN A 108 -2.00 6.06 0.96
CA ASN A 108 -2.24 5.06 -0.11
C ASN A 108 -3.67 4.52 -0.08
N GLN A 109 -4.63 5.32 0.39
CA GLN A 109 -6.03 4.89 0.53
C GLN A 109 -6.73 4.69 -0.82
N ASP A 110 -6.19 5.24 -1.90
CA ASP A 110 -6.63 5.03 -3.28
C ASP A 110 -6.35 3.58 -3.73
N ARG A 111 -5.26 2.97 -3.26
CA ARG A 111 -4.84 1.62 -3.64
C ARG A 111 -5.09 0.55 -2.58
N LEU A 112 -5.06 0.90 -1.30
CA LEU A 112 -5.12 -0.05 -0.20
C LEU A 112 -6.38 0.15 0.64
N ILE A 113 -6.90 -0.95 1.20
CA ILE A 113 -8.04 -0.94 2.10
C ILE A 113 -7.87 -1.93 3.25
N SER A 114 -8.18 -1.50 4.47
CA SER A 114 -8.17 -2.37 5.64
C SER A 114 -9.56 -2.97 5.89
N ARG A 115 -9.69 -4.29 5.85
CA ARG A 115 -10.95 -5.02 6.08
C ARG A 115 -10.73 -6.24 6.98
N TRP A 116 -11.80 -6.77 7.53
CA TRP A 116 -11.74 -8.07 8.21
C TRP A 116 -11.65 -9.18 7.18
N ALA A 117 -10.61 -10.02 7.28
CA ALA A 117 -10.50 -11.20 6.44
C ALA A 117 -11.61 -12.21 6.78
N PRO A 118 -12.27 -12.81 5.78
CA PRO A 118 -13.16 -13.95 6.02
C PRO A 118 -12.41 -15.07 6.71
N THR A 119 -13.11 -15.82 7.57
CA THR A 119 -12.64 -17.13 7.99
C THR A 119 -12.59 -18.06 6.79
N LEU A 120 -11.61 -18.96 6.75
CA LEU A 120 -11.43 -19.95 5.68
C LEU A 120 -12.72 -20.74 5.40
N ASP A 121 -13.49 -21.06 6.43
CA ASP A 121 -14.73 -21.82 6.29
C ASP A 121 -15.80 -21.09 5.48
N ARG A 122 -15.87 -19.75 5.56
CA ARG A 122 -16.79 -18.97 4.72
C ARG A 122 -16.41 -19.04 3.24
N VAL A 123 -15.11 -19.01 2.95
CA VAL A 123 -14.60 -19.11 1.56
C VAL A 123 -14.80 -20.52 1.03
N ARG A 124 -14.54 -21.55 1.84
CA ARG A 124 -14.82 -22.96 1.51
C ARG A 124 -16.29 -23.17 1.17
N HIS A 125 -17.19 -22.75 2.06
CA HIS A 125 -18.64 -22.87 1.81
C HIS A 125 -19.06 -22.18 0.49
N GLN A 126 -18.48 -21.03 0.14
CA GLN A 126 -18.78 -20.37 -1.14
C GLN A 126 -18.22 -21.10 -2.37
N ALA A 127 -17.10 -21.81 -2.22
CA ALA A 127 -16.48 -22.57 -3.30
C ALA A 127 -17.15 -23.94 -3.52
N ASP A 128 -17.80 -24.47 -2.49
CA ASP A 128 -18.51 -25.75 -2.49
C ASP A 128 -19.70 -25.70 -3.46
N SER A 129 -19.76 -26.70 -4.34
CA SER A 129 -20.81 -26.80 -5.35
C SER A 129 -21.17 -28.27 -5.57
N ILE A 130 -22.45 -28.58 -5.39
CA ILE A 130 -22.97 -29.94 -5.55
C ILE A 130 -22.65 -30.52 -6.93
N ASN A 131 -22.74 -29.70 -7.98
CA ASN A 131 -22.45 -30.14 -9.35
C ASN A 131 -20.98 -30.52 -9.54
N LYS A 132 -20.05 -29.82 -8.87
CA LYS A 132 -18.62 -30.15 -8.90
C LYS A 132 -18.34 -31.46 -8.18
N TYR A 133 -19.01 -31.70 -7.05
CA TYR A 133 -18.87 -32.97 -6.33
C TYR A 133 -19.41 -34.14 -7.13
N ASN A 134 -20.61 -34.00 -7.71
CA ASN A 134 -21.19 -35.04 -8.54
C ASN A 134 -20.26 -35.41 -9.70
N LEU A 135 -19.79 -34.40 -10.46
CA LEU A 135 -18.85 -34.62 -11.56
C LEU A 135 -17.55 -35.28 -11.10
N TYR A 136 -16.99 -34.85 -9.95
CA TYR A 136 -15.79 -35.46 -9.38
C TYR A 136 -16.01 -36.94 -9.05
N PHE A 137 -17.12 -37.28 -8.37
CA PHE A 137 -17.41 -38.66 -7.99
C PHE A 137 -17.74 -39.54 -9.20
N ASP A 138 -18.43 -39.02 -10.21
CA ASP A 138 -18.70 -39.74 -11.46
C ASP A 138 -17.38 -40.15 -12.14
N ILE A 139 -16.44 -39.19 -12.29
CA ILE A 139 -15.11 -39.45 -12.87
C ILE A 139 -14.30 -40.41 -11.99
N LEU A 140 -14.34 -40.23 -10.67
CA LEU A 140 -13.62 -41.09 -9.74
C LEU A 140 -14.10 -42.54 -9.82
N HIS A 141 -15.42 -42.75 -9.82
CA HIS A 141 -16.01 -44.08 -9.94
C HIS A 141 -15.66 -44.75 -11.26
N GLN A 142 -15.72 -44.01 -12.37
CA GLN A 142 -15.30 -44.49 -13.68
C GLN A 142 -13.84 -44.98 -13.66
N LYS A 143 -12.93 -44.20 -13.04
CA LYS A 143 -11.51 -44.56 -12.96
C LYS A 143 -11.23 -45.74 -12.03
N ILE A 144 -11.96 -45.85 -10.93
CA ILE A 144 -11.86 -47.01 -10.02
C ILE A 144 -12.24 -48.29 -10.77
N GLU A 145 -13.29 -48.25 -11.59
CA GLU A 145 -13.74 -49.39 -12.39
C GLU A 145 -12.75 -49.72 -13.50
N GLU A 146 -12.31 -48.72 -14.29
CA GLU A 146 -11.34 -48.87 -15.39
C GLU A 146 -10.04 -49.53 -14.92
N HIS A 147 -9.50 -49.09 -13.79
CA HIS A 147 -8.24 -49.58 -13.25
C HIS A 147 -8.39 -50.72 -12.23
N LYS A 148 -9.63 -51.18 -11.98
CA LYS A 148 -9.95 -52.24 -11.00
C LYS A 148 -9.32 -51.98 -9.63
N ILE A 149 -9.39 -50.74 -9.16
CA ILE A 149 -8.76 -50.32 -7.90
C ILE A 149 -9.52 -50.97 -6.74
N GLU A 150 -8.81 -51.78 -5.96
CA GLU A 150 -9.38 -52.37 -4.75
C GLU A 150 -9.58 -51.30 -3.65
N ARG A 151 -10.69 -51.36 -2.91
CA ARG A 151 -10.98 -50.39 -1.83
C ARG A 151 -9.86 -50.28 -0.79
N ARG A 152 -9.16 -51.39 -0.50
CA ARG A 152 -8.03 -51.41 0.45
C ARG A 152 -6.82 -50.57 0.02
N LEU A 153 -6.77 -50.17 -1.26
CA LEU A 153 -5.72 -49.33 -1.84
C LEU A 153 -6.15 -47.86 -1.96
N THR A 154 -7.32 -47.50 -1.41
CA THR A 154 -7.79 -46.11 -1.37
C THR A 154 -7.31 -45.48 -0.06
N PHE A 155 -6.35 -44.57 -0.17
CA PHE A 155 -5.80 -43.85 0.97
C PHE A 155 -6.31 -42.41 0.96
N ASN A 156 -6.75 -41.91 2.12
CA ASN A 156 -7.05 -40.49 2.27
C ASN A 156 -5.74 -39.72 2.46
N ILE A 157 -5.60 -38.59 1.77
CA ILE A 157 -4.54 -37.62 2.05
C ILE A 157 -5.24 -36.38 2.59
N ASP A 158 -5.33 -36.28 3.91
CA ASP A 158 -5.69 -35.01 4.53
C ASP A 158 -4.42 -34.17 4.69
N LYS A 159 -4.41 -32.97 4.11
CA LYS A 159 -3.44 -31.97 4.56
C LYS A 159 -3.88 -31.55 5.95
N LYS A 160 -3.19 -32.05 6.97
CA LYS A 160 -3.17 -31.37 8.26
C LYS A 160 -2.54 -30.00 8.00
N GLY A 161 -3.40 -28.99 7.84
CA GLY A 161 -2.96 -27.63 7.61
C GLY A 161 -1.97 -27.27 8.70
N PHE A 162 -0.77 -26.83 8.31
CA PHE A 162 0.08 -26.07 9.23
C PHE A 162 -0.84 -25.06 9.93
N LEU A 163 -0.72 -24.93 11.25
CA LEU A 163 -1.55 -24.11 12.15
C LEU A 163 -1.50 -22.59 11.87
N ILE A 164 -1.29 -22.18 10.62
CA ILE A 164 -1.73 -20.89 10.10
C ILE A 164 -3.26 -20.73 10.25
N SER A 165 -4.01 -21.84 10.43
CA SER A 165 -5.48 -21.85 10.54
C SER A 165 -6.07 -21.44 11.89
N VAL A 166 -5.28 -21.07 12.91
CA VAL A 166 -5.81 -20.23 14.01
C VAL A 166 -5.87 -18.77 13.54
N GLN A 167 -6.48 -18.54 12.38
CA GLN A 167 -6.85 -17.21 11.96
C GLN A 167 -8.19 -16.89 12.61
N ASN A 168 -8.11 -16.43 13.85
CA ASN A 168 -9.13 -15.54 14.38
C ASN A 168 -9.40 -14.47 13.32
N LYS A 169 -10.67 -14.09 13.16
CA LYS A 169 -11.09 -12.97 12.30
C LYS A 169 -10.11 -11.82 12.57
N SER A 170 -9.29 -11.48 11.59
CA SER A 170 -8.20 -10.51 11.74
C SER A 170 -8.35 -9.42 10.69
N LYS A 171 -8.02 -8.19 11.09
CA LYS A 171 -8.06 -7.05 10.18
C LYS A 171 -6.79 -7.10 9.32
N ARG A 172 -6.97 -7.25 8.01
CA ARG A 172 -5.90 -7.33 7.01
C ARG A 172 -5.98 -6.15 6.05
N VAL A 173 -4.88 -5.89 5.36
CA VAL A 173 -4.81 -4.86 4.31
C VAL A 173 -4.85 -5.55 2.96
N PHE A 174 -5.79 -5.11 2.12
CA PHE A 174 -6.07 -5.64 0.78
C PHE A 174 -5.81 -4.56 -0.25
N SER A 175 -5.52 -4.95 -1.49
CA SER A 175 -5.59 -4.01 -2.59
C SER A 175 -7.05 -3.68 -2.91
N LYS A 176 -7.30 -2.47 -3.42
CA LYS A 176 -8.59 -2.09 -3.97
C LYS A 176 -8.69 -2.59 -5.41
N PRO A 177 -9.88 -3.07 -5.83
CA PRO A 177 -10.13 -3.31 -7.25
C PRO A 177 -10.05 -1.96 -7.99
N VAL A 178 -9.38 -1.98 -9.14
CA VAL A 178 -9.32 -0.86 -10.11
C VAL A 178 -10.69 -0.68 -10.75
#